data_AF-A0A0H5NPT0-F1
#
_entry.id   AF-A0A0H5NPT0-F1
#
_cell.length_a   1.000
_cell.length_b   1.000
_cell.length_c   1.000
_cell.angle_alpha   90.00
_cell.angle_beta   90.00
_cell.angle_gamma   90.00
#
_symmetry.space_group_name_H-M   'P 1'
#
loop_
_entity.id
_entity.type
_entity.pdbx_description
1 polymer ?
#
loop_
_entity_poly.entity_id
_entity_poly.type
_entity_poly.pdbx_seq_one_letter_code
_entity_poly.pdbx_strand_id
1 'polypeptide(L)'
;MFKKLLAAAGVGGAEVETQLFTPGVQPGGVVDGVIRLRGGQVAQDISQIAVEFVTRAEVEYDDHEGVREIGFGRVGVTGPLHLPAGAVLEFRFGARAPMETPITFYNGRHLPGTTVALRTIVEIRGATDAADTDPIGVGALPAQHVILAAVERLGFPLRSADVESGRVHNTPQTLPFYQEIEFGPCPHYPRLNQLEVTFVPTESGMSVVLEADKRGGWLGEGRDVFDGLWVEHHRLDGIDWAGELHHRIARLAG
;
A
#
# COMPACT_ATOMS: atom_id res chain seq x y z
N MET A 1 36.17 6.20 -23.37
CA MET A 1 35.70 6.99 -22.22
C MET A 1 34.31 7.59 -22.42
N PHE A 2 34.04 8.24 -23.56
CA PHE A 2 32.74 8.90 -23.82
C PHE A 2 31.50 7.98 -23.62
N LYS A 3 31.48 6.77 -24.19
CA LYS A 3 30.38 5.80 -23.98
C LYS A 3 30.16 5.40 -22.52
N LYS A 4 31.23 5.34 -21.71
CA LYS A 4 31.13 5.05 -20.28
C LYS A 4 30.50 6.20 -19.50
N LEU A 5 30.82 7.45 -19.87
CA LEU A 5 30.21 8.64 -19.27
C LEU A 5 28.73 8.76 -19.62
N LEU A 6 28.35 8.45 -20.87
CA LEU A 6 26.95 8.41 -21.29
C LEU A 6 26.17 7.31 -20.56
N ALA A 7 26.72 6.08 -20.50
CA ALA A 7 26.10 4.98 -19.77
C ALA A 7 26.00 5.26 -18.27
N ALA A 8 27.00 5.93 -17.68
CA ALA A 8 26.93 6.37 -16.29
C ALA A 8 25.81 7.40 -16.03
N ALA A 9 25.45 8.18 -17.05
CA ALA A 9 24.31 9.11 -17.02
C ALA A 9 22.98 8.46 -17.47
N GLY A 10 22.93 7.12 -17.58
CA GLY A 10 21.74 6.35 -17.98
C GLY A 10 21.56 6.16 -19.49
N VAL A 11 22.35 6.82 -20.34
CA VAL A 11 22.22 6.69 -21.81
C VAL A 11 22.94 5.44 -22.31
N GLY A 12 22.16 4.43 -22.72
CA GLY A 12 22.70 3.15 -23.19
C GLY A 12 23.37 2.32 -22.08
N GLY A 13 22.93 2.54 -20.84
CA GLY A 13 23.25 1.71 -19.67
C GLY A 13 22.43 0.42 -19.64
N ALA A 14 22.44 -0.27 -18.51
CA ALA A 14 21.69 -1.49 -18.31
C ALA A 14 20.18 -1.22 -18.33
N GLU A 15 19.43 -2.13 -18.92
CA GLU A 15 17.96 -2.11 -18.96
C GLU A 15 17.45 -3.26 -18.09
N VAL A 16 16.36 -3.01 -17.36
CA VAL A 16 15.71 -4.00 -16.52
C VAL A 16 14.23 -4.09 -16.89
N GLU A 17 13.72 -5.31 -16.95
CA GLU A 17 12.32 -5.62 -17.19
C GLU A 17 11.89 -6.72 -16.21
N THR A 18 10.74 -6.55 -15.59
CA THR A 18 10.16 -7.45 -14.62
C THR A 18 8.93 -8.09 -15.23
N GLN A 19 8.84 -9.42 -15.10
CA GLN A 19 7.66 -10.17 -15.49
C GLN A 19 7.08 -10.81 -14.24
N LEU A 20 5.91 -10.34 -13.83
CA LEU A 20 5.14 -10.92 -12.73
C LEU A 20 4.42 -12.18 -13.19
N PHE A 21 4.43 -13.23 -12.38
CA PHE A 21 3.61 -14.43 -12.58
C PHE A 21 2.26 -14.32 -11.87
N THR A 22 2.23 -13.53 -10.80
CA THR A 22 1.05 -13.26 -9.98
C THR A 22 0.69 -11.77 -10.09
N PRO A 23 -0.37 -11.38 -10.84
CA PRO A 23 -0.70 -9.96 -11.05
C PRO A 23 -1.35 -9.30 -9.83
N GLY A 24 -1.68 -10.06 -8.79
CA GLY A 24 -2.20 -9.52 -7.55
C GLY A 24 -2.16 -10.48 -6.37
N VAL A 25 -2.14 -9.93 -5.18
CA VAL A 25 -1.99 -10.65 -3.90
C VAL A 25 -2.99 -10.12 -2.88
N GLN A 26 -3.10 -10.79 -1.73
CA GLN A 26 -3.65 -10.16 -0.52
C GLN A 26 -2.48 -9.70 0.35
N PRO A 27 -2.70 -8.80 1.32
CA PRO A 27 -1.67 -8.49 2.30
C PRO A 27 -1.14 -9.77 2.98
N GLY A 28 0.18 -9.89 3.13
CA GLY A 28 0.84 -11.13 3.57
C GLY A 28 1.10 -12.17 2.46
N GLY A 29 0.53 -11.99 1.27
CA GLY A 29 0.76 -12.83 0.10
C GLY A 29 2.13 -12.62 -0.55
N VAL A 30 2.50 -13.48 -1.49
CA VAL A 30 3.79 -13.42 -2.19
C VAL A 30 3.55 -13.02 -3.65
N VAL A 31 4.22 -11.96 -4.09
CA VAL A 31 4.38 -11.63 -5.51
C VAL A 31 5.66 -12.30 -6.00
N ASP A 32 5.55 -13.10 -7.04
CA ASP A 32 6.67 -13.81 -7.64
C ASP A 32 6.76 -13.56 -9.15
N GLY A 33 7.97 -13.71 -9.67
CA GLY A 33 8.24 -13.40 -11.05
C GLY A 33 9.70 -13.58 -11.44
N VAL A 34 10.04 -12.94 -12.55
CA VAL A 34 11.36 -12.97 -13.15
C VAL A 34 11.80 -11.55 -13.50
N ILE A 35 13.05 -11.23 -13.16
CA ILE A 35 13.75 -10.01 -13.57
C ILE A 35 14.68 -10.36 -14.71
N ARG A 36 14.56 -9.64 -15.83
CA ARG A 36 15.47 -9.71 -16.97
C ARG A 36 16.33 -8.46 -17.00
N LEU A 37 17.64 -8.66 -16.93
CA LEU A 37 18.64 -7.61 -16.95
C LEU A 37 19.42 -7.68 -18.26
N ARG A 38 19.45 -6.60 -19.03
CA ARG A 38 20.22 -6.48 -20.27
C ARG A 38 21.36 -5.48 -20.08
N GLY A 39 22.58 -5.91 -20.34
CA GLY A 39 23.76 -5.05 -20.35
C GLY A 39 23.70 -4.04 -21.50
N GLY A 40 24.07 -2.80 -21.20
CA GLY A 40 24.12 -1.72 -22.17
C GLY A 40 25.31 -1.79 -23.14
N GLN A 41 25.75 -0.61 -23.62
CA GLN A 41 26.86 -0.49 -24.59
C GLN A 41 28.24 -0.79 -23.99
N VAL A 42 28.35 -0.79 -22.67
CA VAL A 42 29.58 -1.04 -21.91
C VAL A 42 29.27 -1.98 -20.75
N ALA A 43 30.27 -2.71 -20.27
CA ALA A 43 30.10 -3.52 -19.07
C ALA A 43 29.92 -2.63 -17.83
N GLN A 44 29.10 -3.09 -16.90
CA GLN A 44 28.74 -2.38 -15.67
C GLN A 44 28.85 -3.30 -14.46
N ASP A 45 29.24 -2.75 -13.31
CA ASP A 45 29.27 -3.48 -12.04
C ASP A 45 27.96 -3.20 -11.28
N ILE A 46 27.19 -4.25 -11.02
CA ILE A 46 25.93 -4.19 -10.30
C ILE A 46 26.22 -4.47 -8.83
N SER A 47 25.86 -3.53 -7.96
CA SER A 47 26.02 -3.67 -6.50
C SER A 47 24.94 -4.60 -5.93
N GLN A 48 23.69 -4.38 -6.33
CA GLN A 48 22.54 -5.12 -5.84
C GLN A 48 21.39 -5.07 -6.85
N ILE A 49 20.63 -6.15 -6.93
CA ILE A 49 19.29 -6.20 -7.52
C ILE A 49 18.31 -6.43 -6.38
N ALA A 50 17.30 -5.58 -6.26
CA ALA A 50 16.28 -5.65 -5.23
C ALA A 50 14.89 -5.43 -5.82
N VAL A 51 13.86 -5.88 -5.11
CA VAL A 51 12.47 -5.52 -5.36
C VAL A 51 11.88 -4.88 -4.11
N GLU A 52 10.94 -3.97 -4.28
CA GLU A 52 10.15 -3.39 -3.19
C GLU A 52 8.73 -3.09 -3.67
N PHE A 53 7.81 -2.93 -2.74
CA PHE A 53 6.47 -2.43 -3.03
C PHE A 53 6.48 -0.90 -2.98
N VAL A 54 5.58 -0.28 -3.72
CA VAL A 54 5.46 1.17 -3.76
C VAL A 54 4.00 1.58 -3.74
N THR A 55 3.68 2.59 -2.93
CA THR A 55 2.37 3.24 -2.88
C THR A 55 2.56 4.74 -2.97
N ARG A 56 1.45 5.47 -3.15
CA ARG A 56 1.41 6.92 -3.04
C ARG A 56 0.70 7.27 -1.75
N ALA A 57 1.32 8.10 -0.93
CA ALA A 57 0.75 8.57 0.31
C ALA A 57 0.63 10.09 0.29
N GLU A 58 -0.45 10.61 0.88
CA GLU A 58 -0.58 12.02 1.19
C GLU A 58 0.34 12.39 2.35
N VAL A 59 0.94 13.57 2.26
CA VAL A 59 1.91 14.07 3.22
C VAL A 59 1.57 15.52 3.50
N GLU A 60 1.30 15.84 4.76
CA GLU A 60 1.16 17.20 5.23
C GLU A 60 2.54 17.83 5.45
N TYR A 61 2.73 19.01 4.86
CA TYR A 61 3.77 19.98 5.20
C TYR A 61 3.08 21.23 5.77
N ASP A 62 3.77 21.98 6.64
CA ASP A 62 3.22 23.08 7.45
C ASP A 62 2.11 23.95 6.78
N ASP A 63 2.23 24.28 5.48
CA ASP A 63 1.23 25.05 4.73
C ASP A 63 0.70 24.34 3.45
N HIS A 64 1.08 23.07 3.19
CA HIS A 64 0.76 22.34 1.96
C HIS A 64 0.59 20.83 2.13
N GLU A 65 -0.49 20.28 1.59
CA GLU A 65 -0.64 18.84 1.32
C GLU A 65 0.02 18.47 -0.02
N GLY A 66 0.65 17.31 -0.08
CA GLY A 66 1.22 16.77 -1.31
C GLY A 66 1.26 15.24 -1.33
N VAL A 67 1.25 14.66 -2.53
CA VAL A 67 1.34 13.22 -2.70
C VAL A 67 2.79 12.81 -2.94
N ARG A 68 3.29 11.86 -2.14
CA ARG A 68 4.63 11.29 -2.27
C ARG A 68 4.58 9.79 -2.49
N GLU A 69 5.46 9.31 -3.36
CA GLU A 69 5.67 7.88 -3.52
C GLU A 69 6.55 7.32 -2.39
N ILE A 70 6.09 6.24 -1.75
CA ILE A 70 6.77 5.58 -0.63
C ILE A 70 7.05 4.11 -0.99
N GLY A 71 8.33 3.74 -0.95
CA GLY A 71 8.79 2.35 -1.06
C GLY A 71 8.73 1.61 0.28
N PHE A 72 8.29 0.35 0.28
CA PHE A 72 8.16 -0.48 1.46
C PHE A 72 8.38 -1.97 1.15
N GLY A 73 8.66 -2.78 2.17
CA GLY A 73 8.81 -4.24 2.00
C GLY A 73 9.98 -4.66 1.08
N ARG A 74 11.09 -3.90 1.07
CA ARG A 74 12.25 -4.15 0.20
C ARG A 74 12.91 -5.50 0.50
N VAL A 75 13.20 -6.26 -0.56
CA VAL A 75 13.89 -7.57 -0.51
C VAL A 75 15.02 -7.58 -1.54
N GLY A 76 16.22 -8.02 -1.12
CA GLY A 76 17.33 -8.26 -2.04
C GLY A 76 17.12 -9.53 -2.85
N VAL A 77 17.33 -9.46 -4.17
CA VAL A 77 17.23 -10.62 -5.08
C VAL A 77 18.60 -11.24 -5.30
N THR A 78 19.60 -10.43 -5.67
CA THR A 78 20.97 -10.91 -5.91
C THR A 78 21.97 -9.74 -5.93
N GLY A 79 23.25 -10.05 -6.10
CA GLY A 79 24.36 -9.11 -6.17
C GLY A 79 25.40 -9.31 -5.06
N PRO A 80 26.61 -8.77 -5.22
CA PRO A 80 27.11 -8.02 -6.38
C PRO A 80 27.42 -8.91 -7.59
N LEU A 81 27.38 -8.36 -8.81
CA LEU A 81 27.75 -9.09 -10.04
C LEU A 81 28.30 -8.16 -11.13
N HIS A 82 29.09 -8.72 -12.05
CA HIS A 82 29.55 -8.02 -13.24
C HIS A 82 28.58 -8.29 -14.41
N LEU A 83 28.07 -7.24 -15.05
CA LEU A 83 27.19 -7.31 -16.21
C LEU A 83 27.97 -6.94 -17.48
N PRO A 84 28.35 -7.91 -18.33
CA PRO A 84 29.02 -7.62 -19.59
C PRO A 84 28.11 -6.82 -20.55
N ALA A 85 28.73 -6.05 -21.45
CA ALA A 85 28.01 -5.31 -22.49
C ALA A 85 27.15 -6.26 -23.35
N GLY A 86 25.87 -5.92 -23.56
CA GLY A 86 24.92 -6.71 -24.34
C GLY A 86 24.49 -8.07 -23.76
N ALA A 87 25.02 -8.47 -22.59
CA ALA A 87 24.63 -9.73 -21.95
C ALA A 87 23.17 -9.66 -21.47
N VAL A 88 22.51 -10.81 -21.42
CA VAL A 88 21.16 -10.95 -20.84
C VAL A 88 21.24 -11.93 -19.68
N LEU A 89 20.85 -11.47 -18.50
CA LEU A 89 20.78 -12.26 -17.27
C LEU A 89 19.33 -12.32 -16.78
N GLU A 90 18.95 -13.42 -16.16
CA GLU A 90 17.60 -13.66 -15.66
C GLU A 90 17.65 -14.12 -14.20
N PHE A 91 16.79 -13.54 -13.36
CA PHE A 91 16.71 -13.84 -11.93
C PHE A 91 15.27 -14.06 -11.50
N ARG A 92 14.99 -15.19 -10.83
CA ARG A 92 13.69 -15.40 -10.17
C ARG A 92 13.67 -14.70 -8.82
N PHE A 93 12.50 -14.20 -8.44
CA PHE A 93 12.30 -13.60 -7.13
C PHE A 93 10.93 -13.99 -6.55
N GLY A 94 10.81 -13.81 -5.23
CA GLY A 94 9.55 -13.77 -4.51
C GLY A 94 9.62 -12.70 -3.43
N ALA A 95 8.61 -11.84 -3.37
CA ALA A 95 8.50 -10.75 -2.42
C ALA A 95 7.19 -10.89 -1.65
N ARG A 96 7.29 -11.02 -0.32
CA ARG A 96 6.11 -11.08 0.54
C ARG A 96 5.61 -9.66 0.82
N ALA A 97 4.37 -9.38 0.42
CA ALA A 97 3.70 -8.12 0.73
C ALA A 97 3.53 -8.02 2.26
N PRO A 98 3.94 -6.91 2.92
CA PRO A 98 3.66 -6.70 4.33
C PRO A 98 2.17 -6.82 4.65
N MET A 99 1.82 -7.19 5.88
CA MET A 99 0.40 -7.28 6.26
C MET A 99 -0.31 -5.94 6.10
N GLU A 100 0.38 -4.82 6.35
CA GLU A 100 -0.14 -3.45 6.22
C GLU A 100 -0.17 -2.94 4.76
N THR A 101 0.02 -3.80 3.75
CA THR A 101 -0.04 -3.38 2.33
C THR A 101 -1.43 -2.83 2.01
N PRO A 102 -1.55 -1.61 1.44
CA PRO A 102 -2.85 -1.03 1.11
C PRO A 102 -3.63 -1.90 0.12
N ILE A 103 -4.93 -2.01 0.34
CA ILE A 103 -5.82 -2.76 -0.55
C ILE A 103 -6.23 -1.88 -1.72
N THR A 104 -6.19 -2.42 -2.93
CA THR A 104 -6.68 -1.75 -4.15
C THR A 104 -7.94 -2.41 -4.70
N PHE A 105 -8.36 -3.56 -4.14
CA PHE A 105 -9.56 -4.26 -4.52
C PHE A 105 -10.40 -4.68 -3.31
N TYR A 106 -11.69 -4.35 -3.37
CA TYR A 106 -12.72 -4.81 -2.43
C TYR A 106 -13.94 -5.28 -3.22
N ASN A 107 -14.51 -6.41 -2.82
CA ASN A 107 -15.67 -7.06 -3.45
C ASN A 107 -15.56 -7.20 -4.99
N GLY A 108 -14.36 -7.57 -5.47
CA GLY A 108 -14.07 -7.73 -6.90
C GLY A 108 -14.01 -6.42 -7.70
N ARG A 109 -13.99 -5.26 -7.03
CA ARG A 109 -13.95 -3.93 -7.65
C ARG A 109 -12.70 -3.18 -7.20
N HIS A 110 -12.19 -2.34 -8.08
CA HIS A 110 -11.10 -1.43 -7.76
C HIS A 110 -11.57 -0.37 -6.75
N LEU A 111 -10.77 -0.11 -5.72
CA LEU A 111 -10.96 0.99 -4.77
C LEU A 111 -10.34 2.26 -5.36
N PRO A 112 -11.10 3.33 -5.61
CA PRO A 112 -10.55 4.61 -6.06
C PRO A 112 -9.58 5.20 -5.03
N GLY A 113 -8.57 5.97 -5.46
CA GLY A 113 -7.64 6.71 -4.58
C GLY A 113 -6.31 6.00 -4.31
N THR A 114 -6.32 4.68 -4.09
CA THR A 114 -5.10 3.92 -3.75
C THR A 114 -4.49 3.20 -4.95
N THR A 115 -3.15 3.15 -5.02
CA THR A 115 -2.41 2.30 -5.98
C THR A 115 -1.25 1.60 -5.30
N VAL A 116 -0.94 0.37 -5.74
CA VAL A 116 0.25 -0.36 -5.30
C VAL A 116 0.98 -0.92 -6.54
N ALA A 117 2.30 -0.83 -6.53
CA ALA A 117 3.16 -1.40 -7.56
C ALA A 117 4.32 -2.19 -6.93
N LEU A 118 4.90 -3.11 -7.70
CA LEU A 118 6.21 -3.67 -7.42
C LEU A 118 7.26 -2.90 -8.22
N ARG A 119 8.33 -2.47 -7.58
CA ARG A 119 9.48 -1.84 -8.23
C ARG A 119 10.71 -2.72 -8.12
N THR A 120 11.33 -3.01 -9.25
CA THR A 120 12.68 -3.56 -9.33
C THR A 120 13.70 -2.43 -9.35
N ILE A 121 14.75 -2.52 -8.53
CA ILE A 121 15.89 -1.60 -8.52
C ILE A 121 17.17 -2.38 -8.79
N VAL A 122 17.96 -1.88 -9.75
CA VAL A 122 19.29 -2.38 -10.09
C VAL A 122 20.29 -1.29 -9.77
N GLU A 123 21.01 -1.46 -8.67
CA GLU A 123 22.01 -0.52 -8.19
C GLU A 123 23.31 -0.67 -8.99
N ILE A 124 23.71 0.39 -9.71
CA ILE A 124 24.87 0.33 -10.61
C ILE A 124 26.00 1.17 -10.05
N ARG A 125 27.16 0.55 -9.82
CA ARG A 125 28.30 1.23 -9.21
C ARG A 125 28.81 2.38 -10.09
N GLY A 126 28.68 3.61 -9.58
CA GLY A 126 29.19 4.82 -10.23
C GLY A 126 28.38 5.24 -11.47
N ALA A 127 27.12 4.81 -11.55
CA ALA A 127 26.18 5.18 -12.62
C ALA A 127 24.78 5.41 -12.04
N THR A 128 23.89 5.99 -12.84
CA THR A 128 22.44 6.01 -12.55
C THR A 128 21.90 4.58 -12.48
N ASP A 129 21.12 4.30 -11.44
CA ASP A 129 20.45 3.01 -11.26
C ASP A 129 19.39 2.78 -12.35
N ALA A 130 19.16 1.51 -12.69
CA ALA A 130 18.05 1.12 -13.55
C ALA A 130 16.87 0.65 -12.67
N ALA A 131 15.65 0.96 -13.10
CA ALA A 131 14.44 0.56 -12.39
C ALA A 131 13.31 0.21 -13.36
N ASP A 132 12.39 -0.60 -12.87
CA ASP A 132 11.16 -0.98 -13.56
C ASP A 132 10.04 -1.10 -12.52
N THR A 133 8.83 -0.69 -12.88
CA THR A 133 7.69 -0.57 -11.94
C THR A 133 6.41 -1.14 -12.55
N ASP A 134 5.88 -2.18 -11.92
CA ASP A 134 4.69 -2.91 -12.37
C ASP A 134 3.54 -2.75 -11.37
N PRO A 135 2.38 -2.21 -11.80
CA PRO A 135 1.19 -2.18 -10.95
C PRO A 135 0.74 -3.58 -10.53
N ILE A 136 0.31 -3.72 -9.28
CA ILE A 136 -0.27 -4.97 -8.76
C ILE A 136 -1.64 -4.73 -8.13
N GLY A 137 -2.53 -5.72 -8.25
CA GLY A 137 -3.76 -5.74 -7.49
C GLY A 137 -3.53 -6.22 -6.06
N VAL A 138 -4.10 -5.53 -5.07
CA VAL A 138 -4.09 -5.97 -3.67
C VAL A 138 -5.52 -6.19 -3.20
N GLY A 139 -5.93 -7.43 -3.06
CA GLY A 139 -7.26 -7.79 -2.59
C GLY A 139 -7.39 -7.65 -1.08
N ALA A 140 -8.56 -7.19 -0.63
CA ALA A 140 -8.89 -7.14 0.78
C ALA A 140 -8.77 -8.52 1.45
N LEU A 141 -8.31 -8.54 2.70
CA LEU A 141 -8.33 -9.70 3.57
C LEU A 141 -9.78 -10.11 3.90
N PRO A 142 -10.03 -11.38 4.24
CA PRO A 142 -11.36 -11.82 4.69
C PRO A 142 -11.94 -10.95 5.82
N ALA A 143 -11.13 -10.59 6.81
CA ALA A 143 -11.56 -9.71 7.91
C ALA A 143 -11.94 -8.30 7.41
N GLN A 144 -11.17 -7.73 6.48
CA GLN A 144 -11.48 -6.43 5.88
C GLN A 144 -12.79 -6.49 5.09
N HIS A 145 -13.01 -7.55 4.30
CA HIS A 145 -14.28 -7.75 3.60
C HIS A 145 -15.48 -7.76 4.54
N VAL A 146 -15.38 -8.47 5.66
CA VAL A 146 -16.45 -8.57 6.65
C VAL A 146 -16.81 -7.21 7.26
N ILE A 147 -15.79 -6.43 7.64
CA ILE A 147 -15.99 -5.11 8.24
C ILE A 147 -16.54 -4.10 7.21
N LEU A 148 -15.94 -4.01 6.03
CA LEU A 148 -16.40 -3.11 4.97
C LEU A 148 -17.85 -3.43 4.57
N ALA A 149 -18.19 -4.71 4.41
CA ALA A 149 -19.56 -5.12 4.11
C ALA A 149 -20.53 -4.80 5.27
N ALA A 150 -20.07 -4.83 6.52
CA ALA A 150 -20.88 -4.44 7.66
C ALA A 150 -21.15 -2.92 7.67
N VAL A 151 -20.16 -2.09 7.35
CA VAL A 151 -20.33 -0.64 7.18
C VAL A 151 -21.32 -0.32 6.06
N GLU A 152 -21.20 -0.96 4.90
CA GLU A 152 -22.15 -0.79 3.79
C GLU A 152 -23.58 -1.21 4.18
N ARG A 153 -23.74 -2.30 4.95
CA ARG A 153 -25.06 -2.72 5.46
C ARG A 153 -25.70 -1.71 6.41
N LEU A 154 -24.91 -0.91 7.12
CA LEU A 154 -25.41 0.19 7.95
C LEU A 154 -25.83 1.42 7.11
N GLY A 155 -25.63 1.36 5.80
CA GLY A 155 -26.08 2.37 4.84
C GLY A 155 -25.05 3.44 4.50
N PHE A 156 -23.80 3.25 4.91
CA PHE A 156 -22.68 4.11 4.54
C PHE A 156 -22.18 3.73 3.14
N PRO A 157 -22.29 4.62 2.13
CA PRO A 157 -21.80 4.32 0.78
C PRO A 157 -20.29 4.47 0.69
N LEU A 158 -19.59 3.45 0.20
CA LEU A 158 -18.15 3.50 -0.08
C LEU A 158 -17.84 4.61 -1.10
N ARG A 159 -16.78 5.39 -0.85
CA ARG A 159 -16.34 6.52 -1.68
C ARG A 159 -14.98 6.28 -2.32
N SER A 160 -13.96 6.26 -1.48
CA SER A 160 -12.55 6.33 -1.86
C SER A 160 -11.74 5.48 -0.87
N ALA A 161 -10.46 5.36 -1.16
CA ALA A 161 -9.46 4.92 -0.22
C ALA A 161 -8.17 5.68 -0.49
N ASP A 162 -7.61 6.31 0.53
CA ASP A 162 -6.37 7.05 0.42
C ASP A 162 -5.34 6.51 1.43
N VAL A 163 -4.08 6.88 1.23
CA VAL A 163 -2.97 6.41 2.07
C VAL A 163 -2.34 7.63 2.71
N GLU A 164 -2.36 7.67 4.03
CA GLU A 164 -1.86 8.79 4.80
C GLU A 164 -0.48 8.50 5.36
N SER A 165 0.45 9.45 5.22
CA SER A 165 1.75 9.38 5.88
C SER A 165 1.59 9.66 7.38
N GLY A 166 1.78 8.64 8.20
CA GLY A 166 1.61 8.82 9.64
C GLY A 166 1.54 7.53 10.43
N ARG A 167 1.08 7.67 11.67
CA ARG A 167 0.91 6.57 12.62
C ARG A 167 -0.46 6.63 13.28
N VAL A 168 -1.17 5.51 13.25
CA VAL A 168 -2.41 5.29 13.99
C VAL A 168 -2.07 4.91 15.42
N HIS A 169 -2.44 5.76 16.37
CA HIS A 169 -2.14 5.56 17.79
C HIS A 169 -2.76 4.25 18.33
N ASN A 170 -2.06 3.61 19.26
CA ASN A 170 -2.50 2.38 19.93
C ASN A 170 -2.75 1.18 18.99
N THR A 171 -2.06 1.12 17.85
CA THR A 171 -2.09 -0.01 16.92
C THR A 171 -0.71 -0.66 16.79
N PRO A 172 -0.62 -1.91 16.28
CA PRO A 172 0.66 -2.57 16.04
C PRO A 172 1.35 -2.13 14.73
N GLN A 173 0.96 -0.99 14.16
CA GLN A 173 1.43 -0.51 12.86
C GLN A 173 2.97 -0.43 12.82
N THR A 174 3.56 -0.88 11.71
CA THR A 174 5.02 -0.88 11.49
C THR A 174 5.41 -0.01 10.29
N LEU A 175 4.55 0.13 9.28
CA LEU A 175 4.80 1.01 8.13
C LEU A 175 4.61 2.49 8.49
N PRO A 176 5.31 3.42 7.81
CA PRO A 176 5.23 4.87 8.09
C PRO A 176 4.02 5.54 7.45
N PHE A 177 3.01 4.76 7.07
CA PHE A 177 1.75 5.19 6.48
C PHE A 177 0.66 4.18 6.85
N TYR A 178 -0.60 4.57 6.68
CA TYR A 178 -1.76 3.70 6.82
C TYR A 178 -2.79 4.03 5.74
N GLN A 179 -3.75 3.13 5.52
CA GLN A 179 -4.81 3.33 4.54
C GLN A 179 -6.13 3.63 5.23
N GLU A 180 -6.81 4.67 4.76
CA GLU A 180 -8.18 5.02 5.14
C GLU A 180 -9.14 4.59 4.03
N ILE A 181 -10.22 3.91 4.42
CA ILE A 181 -11.34 3.63 3.52
C ILE A 181 -12.47 4.59 3.86
N GLU A 182 -12.80 5.46 2.93
CA GLU A 182 -13.77 6.53 3.13
C GLU A 182 -15.19 6.11 2.75
N PHE A 183 -16.14 6.49 3.60
CA PHE A 183 -17.55 6.31 3.37
C PHE A 183 -18.31 7.63 3.49
N GLY A 184 -19.23 7.85 2.55
CA GLY A 184 -20.06 9.05 2.53
C GLY A 184 -21.12 9.09 3.63
N PRO A 185 -21.91 10.17 3.67
CA PRO A 185 -22.93 10.36 4.70
C PRO A 185 -24.02 9.29 4.64
N CYS A 186 -24.49 8.84 5.81
CA CYS A 186 -25.58 7.88 5.96
C CYS A 186 -26.84 8.53 6.57
N PRO A 187 -28.04 8.40 5.96
CA PRO A 187 -29.28 8.96 6.52
C PRO A 187 -29.64 8.46 7.92
N HIS A 188 -29.22 7.25 8.31
CA HIS A 188 -29.44 6.70 9.65
C HIS A 188 -28.56 7.36 10.73
N TYR A 189 -27.51 8.07 10.31
CA TYR A 189 -26.56 8.76 11.18
C TYR A 189 -26.41 10.23 10.76
N PRO A 190 -27.47 11.05 10.88
CA PRO A 190 -27.54 12.38 10.26
C PRO A 190 -26.56 13.42 10.83
N ARG A 191 -25.91 13.10 11.96
CA ARG A 191 -24.88 13.93 12.59
C ARG A 191 -23.48 13.71 12.02
N LEU A 192 -23.29 12.65 11.24
CA LEU A 192 -22.02 12.31 10.61
C LEU A 192 -22.03 12.74 9.15
N ASN A 193 -20.96 13.40 8.72
CA ASN A 193 -20.73 13.78 7.32
C ASN A 193 -20.01 12.68 6.56
N GLN A 194 -19.06 12.02 7.22
CA GLN A 194 -18.19 11.00 6.67
C GLN A 194 -17.88 9.98 7.77
N LEU A 195 -17.55 8.77 7.36
CA LEU A 195 -17.02 7.71 8.21
C LEU A 195 -15.79 7.14 7.50
N GLU A 196 -14.68 7.08 8.21
CA GLU A 196 -13.46 6.44 7.74
C GLU A 196 -13.18 5.18 8.54
N VAL A 197 -12.55 4.22 7.85
CA VAL A 197 -12.14 2.96 8.44
C VAL A 197 -10.69 2.69 8.08
N THR A 198 -9.85 2.65 9.11
CA THR A 198 -8.43 2.33 9.00
C THR A 198 -8.16 0.91 9.49
N PHE A 199 -7.42 0.15 8.69
CA PHE A 199 -7.03 -1.22 9.01
C PHE A 199 -5.54 -1.33 9.29
N VAL A 200 -5.18 -1.89 10.45
CA VAL A 200 -3.80 -2.26 10.79
C VAL A 200 -3.73 -3.77 11.04
N PRO A 201 -3.60 -4.57 9.96
CA PRO A 201 -3.56 -6.03 10.05
C PRO A 201 -2.20 -6.56 10.51
N THR A 202 -2.25 -7.66 11.25
CA THR A 202 -1.13 -8.53 11.62
C THR A 202 -1.42 -9.95 11.11
N GLU A 203 -0.49 -10.89 11.33
CA GLU A 203 -0.68 -12.30 10.97
C GLU A 203 -1.88 -12.97 11.68
N SER A 204 -2.23 -12.53 12.90
CA SER A 204 -3.24 -13.19 13.73
C SER A 204 -4.57 -12.44 13.82
N GLY A 205 -4.57 -11.14 13.52
CA GLY A 205 -5.76 -10.31 13.58
C GLY A 205 -5.52 -8.93 12.99
N MET A 206 -6.36 -7.97 13.34
CA MET A 206 -6.34 -6.64 12.75
C MET A 206 -6.94 -5.63 13.72
N SER A 207 -6.23 -4.52 13.94
CA SER A 207 -6.86 -3.34 14.53
C SER A 207 -7.72 -2.67 13.46
N VAL A 208 -8.95 -2.33 13.85
CA VAL A 208 -9.89 -1.52 13.07
C VAL A 208 -10.09 -0.23 13.84
N VAL A 209 -9.82 0.90 13.19
CA VAL A 209 -10.05 2.22 13.75
C VAL A 209 -11.15 2.89 12.92
N LEU A 210 -12.13 3.44 13.63
CA LEU A 210 -13.25 4.19 13.07
C LEU A 210 -13.06 5.65 13.43
N GLU A 211 -13.20 6.50 12.42
CA GLU A 211 -13.14 7.94 12.54
C GLU A 211 -14.37 8.55 11.85
N ALA A 212 -14.91 9.62 12.43
CA ALA A 212 -16.16 10.19 11.94
C ALA A 212 -16.19 11.70 12.08
N ASP A 213 -16.35 12.37 10.94
CA ASP A 213 -16.55 13.80 10.85
C ASP A 213 -17.95 14.23 11.25
N LYS A 214 -18.05 15.18 12.18
CA LYS A 214 -19.32 15.74 12.65
C LYS A 214 -19.79 16.91 11.79
N ARG A 215 -21.09 16.94 11.49
CA ARG A 215 -21.74 18.04 10.76
C ARG A 215 -21.77 19.31 11.62
N GLY A 216 -21.00 20.33 11.23
CA GLY A 216 -21.04 21.68 11.83
C GLY A 216 -19.78 22.17 12.55
N GLY A 217 -18.62 21.51 12.39
CA GLY A 217 -17.33 22.01 12.88
C GLY A 217 -16.72 23.07 11.97
N TRP A 218 -17.17 24.33 12.09
CA TRP A 218 -16.45 25.48 11.54
C TRP A 218 -15.43 25.95 12.58
N LEU A 219 -14.13 25.84 12.25
CA LEU A 219 -12.91 26.25 12.99
C LEU A 219 -12.24 25.17 13.86
N GLY A 220 -11.03 24.78 13.42
CA GLY A 220 -9.94 24.23 14.25
C GLY A 220 -9.89 22.72 14.32
N GLU A 221 -8.67 22.16 14.23
CA GLU A 221 -8.23 20.85 14.75
C GLU A 221 -9.37 20.06 15.43
N GLY A 222 -10.12 19.33 14.63
CA GLY A 222 -11.54 19.08 14.85
C GLY A 222 -11.91 17.94 15.77
N ARG A 223 -11.09 17.53 16.75
CA ARG A 223 -11.36 16.39 17.66
C ARG A 223 -12.03 15.21 16.94
N ASP A 224 -11.26 14.61 16.05
CA ASP A 224 -11.54 13.30 15.49
C ASP A 224 -11.91 12.35 16.65
N VAL A 225 -13.13 11.85 16.60
CA VAL A 225 -13.60 10.91 17.61
C VAL A 225 -13.23 9.52 17.10
N PHE A 226 -12.19 8.97 17.67
CA PHE A 226 -11.71 7.64 17.34
C PHE A 226 -12.40 6.58 18.21
N ASP A 227 -12.82 5.48 17.59
CA ASP A 227 -13.13 4.23 18.28
C ASP A 227 -12.37 3.08 17.62
N GLY A 228 -11.85 2.17 18.44
CA GLY A 228 -10.99 1.08 17.98
C GLY A 228 -11.51 -0.28 18.44
N LEU A 229 -11.34 -1.29 17.60
CA LEU A 229 -11.54 -2.68 17.97
C LEU A 229 -10.47 -3.60 17.38
N TRP A 230 -10.26 -4.73 18.06
CA TRP A 230 -9.44 -5.81 17.55
C TRP A 230 -10.32 -6.90 16.93
N VAL A 231 -9.96 -7.34 15.73
CA VAL A 231 -10.62 -8.41 15.00
C VAL A 231 -9.65 -9.58 14.85
N GLU A 232 -10.00 -10.74 15.39
CA GLU A 232 -9.20 -11.96 15.21
C GLU A 232 -9.57 -12.65 13.90
N HIS A 233 -8.59 -12.95 13.04
CA HIS A 233 -8.84 -13.53 11.71
C HIS A 233 -9.59 -14.87 11.76
N HIS A 234 -9.44 -15.62 12.85
CA HIS A 234 -10.08 -16.92 13.05
C HIS A 234 -11.46 -16.85 13.71
N ARG A 235 -11.95 -15.66 14.07
CA ARG A 235 -13.24 -15.44 14.74
C ARG A 235 -14.11 -14.44 13.99
N LEU A 236 -14.23 -14.62 12.68
CA LEU A 236 -15.08 -13.77 11.85
C LEU A 236 -16.54 -14.22 11.85
N ASP A 237 -16.78 -15.54 11.94
CA ASP A 237 -18.11 -16.12 11.84
C ASP A 237 -18.90 -16.03 13.15
N GLY A 238 -20.23 -15.93 13.03
CA GLY A 238 -21.14 -15.93 14.18
C GLY A 238 -21.18 -14.63 14.99
N ILE A 239 -20.49 -13.58 14.54
CA ILE A 239 -20.53 -12.24 15.12
C ILE A 239 -21.44 -11.34 14.28
N ASP A 240 -22.34 -10.61 14.94
CA ASP A 240 -23.09 -9.53 14.30
C ASP A 240 -22.22 -8.28 14.18
N TRP A 241 -21.35 -8.28 13.17
CA TRP A 241 -20.46 -7.15 12.90
C TRP A 241 -21.20 -5.85 12.59
N ALA A 242 -22.41 -5.91 12.02
CA ALA A 242 -23.19 -4.71 11.78
C ALA A 242 -23.70 -4.11 13.10
N GLY A 243 -24.19 -4.96 14.02
CA GLY A 243 -24.57 -4.54 15.37
C GLY A 243 -23.39 -3.98 16.18
N GLU A 244 -22.23 -4.63 16.14
CA GLU A 244 -21.01 -4.18 16.82
C GLU A 244 -20.56 -2.80 16.31
N LEU A 245 -20.49 -2.62 14.98
CA LEU A 245 -20.14 -1.34 14.39
C LEU A 245 -21.21 -0.28 14.65
N HIS A 246 -22.50 -0.64 14.64
CA HIS A 246 -23.59 0.27 14.97
C HIS A 246 -23.41 0.89 16.35
N HIS A 247 -23.11 0.07 17.37
CA HIS A 247 -22.91 0.56 18.74
C HIS A 247 -21.73 1.53 18.84
N ARG A 248 -20.64 1.27 18.11
CA ARG A 248 -19.45 2.14 18.08
C ARG A 248 -19.75 3.46 17.38
N ILE A 249 -20.26 3.41 16.16
CA ILE A 249 -20.62 4.58 15.36
C ILE A 249 -21.67 5.44 16.10
N ALA A 250 -22.63 4.83 16.80
CA ALA A 250 -23.60 5.57 17.60
C ALA A 250 -22.96 6.36 18.75
N ARG A 251 -21.87 5.88 19.34
CA ARG A 251 -21.08 6.64 20.33
C ARG A 251 -20.33 7.81 19.69
N LEU A 252 -19.78 7.60 18.49
CA LEU A 252 -19.13 8.65 17.72
C LEU A 252 -20.11 9.77 17.35
N ALA A 253 -21.33 9.41 16.96
CA ALA A 253 -22.41 10.35 16.58
C ALA A 253 -23.08 11.06 17.77
N GLY A 254 -22.89 10.56 19.00
CA GLY A 254 -23.40 11.14 20.25
C GLY A 254 -22.89 12.55 20.49
#